data_AF-A0A833TLP4-F1
#
_entry.id   AF-A0A833TLP4-F1
#
_cell.length_a   1.000
_cell.length_b   1.000
_cell.length_c   1.000
_cell.angle_alpha   90.00
_cell.angle_beta   90.00
_cell.angle_gamma   90.00
#
_symmetry.space_group_name_H-M   'P 1'
#
loop_
_entity.id
_entity.type
_entity.pdbx_description
1 polymer ?
#
loop_
_entity_poly.entity_id
_entity_poly.type
_entity_poly.pdbx_seq_one_letter_code
_entity_poly.pdbx_strand_id
1 'polypeptide(L)'
;SSLNTLFIWRQLAVPLSSNSIRGRPAGEAEAIRLGYFSPMAAFLARKSLQALRARQLAVPGQALLGLHNYGMRFSAHPYSTIKEDEEREQLAKEISKDWSSVFERSINTLFLTEMVRGLMLTLKYFFDKKVTINYPFEKGPLSPRFRGEHALRRYPTGEERCIACKLCEICPAQAITIEAEEREDGSRRTTRYDIDMTKCIYCGFCQEACPVDAIVEGPNFEFATETHEELLYDKEKLLENGDRWETEIAENLRSESLYR
;
A
#
# COMPACT_ATOMS: atom_id res chain seq x y z
N SER A 1 -23.78 -16.49 67.07
CA SER A 1 -22.38 -16.38 67.53
C SER A 1 -21.54 -15.89 66.34
N SER A 2 -21.55 -14.58 66.02
CA SER A 2 -20.60 -13.57 66.56
C SER A 2 -19.15 -13.91 66.19
N LEU A 3 -18.35 -13.16 65.41
CA LEU A 3 -18.32 -11.79 64.86
C LEU A 3 -17.42 -11.83 63.58
N ASN A 4 -17.65 -11.11 62.46
CA ASN A 4 -17.26 -9.70 62.16
C ASN A 4 -15.88 -9.30 62.76
N THR A 5 -14.90 -8.68 62.08
CA THR A 5 -14.86 -7.51 61.16
C THR A 5 -13.37 -7.35 60.76
N LEU A 6 -12.95 -7.04 59.52
CA LEU A 6 -12.70 -5.70 58.92
C LEU A 6 -12.09 -6.00 57.52
N PHE A 7 -12.61 -5.65 56.33
CA PHE A 7 -12.97 -4.37 55.69
C PHE A 7 -11.77 -3.50 55.19
N ILE A 8 -11.81 -3.23 53.87
CA ILE A 8 -11.39 -2.06 53.03
C ILE A 8 -10.04 -2.08 52.25
N TRP A 9 -10.18 -1.69 50.96
CA TRP A 9 -9.22 -1.26 49.90
C TRP A 9 -8.73 -2.38 48.97
N ARG A 10 -9.15 -2.54 47.70
CA ARG A 10 -9.25 -1.65 46.52
C ARG A 10 -7.92 -0.98 46.13
N GLN A 11 -7.52 -1.28 44.88
CA GLN A 11 -6.55 -0.62 43.98
C GLN A 11 -5.08 -1.12 43.90
N LEU A 12 -4.74 -1.56 42.69
CA LEU A 12 -3.49 -1.40 41.92
C LEU A 12 -2.48 -2.57 41.82
N ALA A 13 -1.97 -2.71 40.59
CA ALA A 13 -0.89 -3.56 40.08
C ALA A 13 -1.25 -5.00 39.64
N VAL A 14 -1.66 -5.13 38.38
CA VAL A 14 -1.47 -6.34 37.56
C VAL A 14 -0.06 -6.26 36.97
N PRO A 15 0.88 -7.16 37.28
CA PRO A 15 2.10 -7.31 36.50
C PRO A 15 1.88 -8.33 35.38
N LEU A 16 2.24 -7.90 34.17
CA LEU A 16 2.41 -8.73 32.98
C LEU A 16 3.21 -9.99 33.30
N SER A 17 2.67 -11.16 32.92
CA SER A 17 3.41 -12.42 32.82
C SER A 17 3.16 -13.00 31.44
N SER A 18 4.02 -12.61 30.51
CA SER A 18 4.21 -13.20 29.19
C SER A 18 4.87 -14.57 29.34
N ASN A 19 4.15 -15.65 29.05
CA ASN A 19 4.77 -16.96 28.84
C ASN A 19 3.87 -17.90 28.03
N SER A 20 3.90 -17.76 26.71
CA SER A 20 3.67 -18.87 25.77
C SER A 20 4.14 -18.52 24.35
N ILE A 21 5.43 -18.18 24.20
CA ILE A 21 6.12 -18.27 22.90
C ILE A 21 7.50 -18.85 23.17
N ARG A 22 7.57 -20.18 23.29
CA ARG A 22 8.83 -20.93 23.25
C ARG A 22 8.99 -21.49 21.84
N GLY A 23 10.00 -21.02 21.11
CA GLY A 23 10.45 -21.67 19.87
C GLY A 23 10.74 -20.77 18.67
N ARG A 24 11.44 -19.63 18.84
CA ARG A 24 12.23 -19.04 17.74
C ARG A 24 13.62 -18.67 18.27
N PRO A 25 14.71 -19.05 17.59
CA PRO A 25 16.07 -18.73 18.05
C PRO A 25 16.29 -17.21 18.05
N ALA A 26 16.78 -16.71 19.18
CA ALA A 26 16.94 -15.30 19.53
C ALA A 26 18.11 -14.58 18.79
N GLY A 27 18.36 -14.91 17.52
CA GLY A 27 19.45 -14.33 16.73
C GLY A 27 19.02 -13.32 15.66
N GLU A 28 17.75 -13.34 15.23
CA GLU A 28 17.31 -12.54 14.07
C GLU A 28 16.50 -11.28 14.43
N ALA A 29 16.01 -11.16 15.66
CA ALA A 29 15.16 -10.03 16.05
C ALA A 29 15.94 -8.77 16.48
N GLU A 30 17.26 -8.85 16.65
CA GLU A 30 18.09 -7.73 17.13
C GLU A 30 18.89 -7.03 16.02
N ALA A 31 18.97 -7.64 14.83
CA ALA A 31 19.70 -7.10 13.68
C ALA A 31 18.97 -5.98 12.94
N ILE A 32 17.67 -5.77 13.19
CA ILE A 32 16.86 -4.75 12.49
C ILE A 32 16.92 -3.37 13.21
N ARG A 33 17.36 -3.32 14.49
CA ARG A 33 17.44 -2.06 15.27
C ARG A 33 18.79 -1.35 15.19
N LEU A 34 19.84 -2.01 14.72
CA LEU A 34 21.16 -1.40 14.53
C LEU A 34 21.52 -1.55 13.06
N GLY A 35 21.40 -0.46 12.29
CA GLY A 35 21.59 -0.39 10.83
C GLY A 35 23.00 -0.74 10.35
N TYR A 36 23.45 -1.96 10.59
CA TYR A 36 24.62 -2.55 9.96
C TYR A 36 24.19 -3.25 8.67
N PHE A 37 24.06 -2.45 7.61
CA PHE A 37 24.12 -2.99 6.26
C PHE A 37 25.44 -3.74 6.10
N SER A 38 25.37 -5.03 5.73
CA SER A 38 26.53 -5.81 5.33
C SER A 38 27.35 -5.00 4.29
N PRO A 39 28.68 -4.86 4.46
CA PRO A 39 29.52 -4.04 3.58
C PRO A 39 29.43 -4.47 2.10
N MET A 40 29.02 -5.72 1.84
CA MET A 40 28.77 -6.26 0.51
C MET A 40 27.54 -5.64 -0.18
N ALA A 41 26.45 -5.42 0.58
CA ALA A 41 25.21 -4.86 0.03
C ALA A 41 25.37 -3.37 -0.33
N ALA A 42 26.10 -2.61 0.50
CA ALA A 42 26.43 -1.21 0.22
C ALA A 42 27.37 -1.05 -0.98
N PHE A 43 28.30 -1.99 -1.19
CA PHE A 43 29.21 -1.97 -2.34
C PHE A 43 28.50 -2.25 -3.66
N LEU A 44 27.55 -3.21 -3.66
CA LEU A 44 26.73 -3.53 -4.84
C LEU A 44 25.77 -2.39 -5.21
N ALA A 45 25.19 -1.71 -4.22
CA ALA A 45 24.32 -0.54 -4.44
C ALA A 45 25.09 0.69 -4.97
N ARG A 46 26.36 0.88 -4.59
CA ARG A 46 27.20 1.97 -5.13
C ARG A 46 27.62 1.72 -6.57
N LYS A 47 27.91 0.47 -6.96
CA LYS A 47 28.22 0.11 -8.36
C LYS A 47 27.01 0.27 -9.29
N SER A 48 25.79 -0.03 -8.83
CA SER A 48 24.59 0.15 -9.64
C SER A 48 24.24 1.62 -9.88
N LEU A 49 24.45 2.50 -8.90
CA LEU A 49 24.25 3.96 -9.05
C LEU A 49 25.27 4.62 -9.97
N GLN A 50 26.53 4.17 -9.99
CA GLN A 50 27.54 4.66 -10.93
C GLN A 50 27.25 4.22 -12.37
N ALA A 51 26.69 3.02 -12.57
CA ALA A 51 26.26 2.54 -13.89
C ALA A 51 25.03 3.31 -14.43
N LEU A 52 24.14 3.79 -13.55
CA LEU A 52 22.99 4.61 -13.94
C LEU A 52 23.38 6.04 -14.33
N ARG A 53 24.35 6.66 -13.63
CA ARG A 53 24.86 8.00 -13.99
C ARG A 53 25.62 8.02 -15.33
N ALA A 54 26.32 6.96 -15.68
CA ALA A 54 27.01 6.85 -16.96
C ALA A 54 26.04 6.82 -18.17
N ARG A 55 24.76 6.47 -17.96
CA ARG A 55 23.74 6.47 -19.02
C ARG A 55 23.08 7.84 -19.26
N GLN A 56 23.13 8.77 -18.30
CA GLN A 56 22.46 10.07 -18.43
C GLN A 56 23.25 11.13 -19.21
N LEU A 57 24.56 10.91 -19.45
CA LEU A 57 25.41 11.88 -20.17
C LEU A 57 25.53 11.62 -21.68
N ALA A 58 24.92 10.56 -22.19
CA ALA A 58 24.98 10.19 -23.61
C ALA A 58 23.72 10.62 -24.39
N VAL A 59 23.26 11.87 -24.21
CA VAL A 59 22.32 12.51 -25.14
C VAL A 59 22.68 13.98 -25.31
N PRO A 60 23.29 14.34 -26.45
CA PRO A 60 23.01 15.65 -27.04
C PRO A 60 22.56 15.48 -28.49
N GLY A 61 21.40 16.06 -28.81
CA GLY A 61 21.04 16.41 -30.18
C GLY A 61 19.79 15.71 -30.72
N GLN A 62 18.62 16.28 -30.44
CA GLN A 62 17.75 16.89 -31.46
C GLN A 62 16.38 17.16 -30.83
N ALA A 63 16.20 18.42 -30.43
CA ALA A 63 14.88 19.01 -30.27
C ALA A 63 14.40 19.51 -31.65
N LEU A 64 13.07 19.49 -31.81
CA LEU A 64 12.26 20.16 -32.84
C LEU A 64 12.14 19.45 -34.19
N LEU A 65 11.04 18.73 -34.36
CA LEU A 65 9.97 19.03 -35.32
C LEU A 65 8.77 18.10 -35.06
N GLY A 66 7.58 18.69 -35.01
CA GLY A 66 6.35 18.02 -34.62
C GLY A 66 5.60 17.31 -35.75
N LEU A 67 4.50 16.69 -35.30
CA LEU A 67 3.31 16.21 -36.02
C LEU A 67 3.38 14.89 -36.81
N HIS A 68 2.39 14.06 -36.48
CA HIS A 68 1.85 12.92 -37.23
C HIS A 68 2.79 11.74 -37.50
N ASN A 69 2.56 10.64 -36.78
CA ASN A 69 2.16 9.38 -37.40
C ASN A 69 1.80 8.34 -36.32
N TYR A 70 0.52 7.99 -36.24
CA TYR A 70 0.09 6.69 -35.74
C TYR A 70 0.60 5.65 -36.73
N GLY A 71 1.62 4.91 -36.32
CA GLY A 71 2.15 3.78 -37.07
C GLY A 71 2.97 2.94 -36.11
N MET A 72 2.60 1.66 -35.98
CA MET A 72 3.41 0.67 -35.29
C MET A 72 4.86 0.79 -35.79
N ARG A 73 5.76 1.35 -34.96
CA ARG A 73 7.19 1.14 -35.15
C ARG A 73 7.47 -0.29 -34.71
N PHE A 74 7.35 -1.23 -35.64
CA PHE A 74 8.31 -2.31 -35.69
C PHE A 74 9.67 -1.64 -35.71
N SER A 75 10.40 -1.67 -34.60
CA SER A 75 11.80 -1.30 -34.58
C SER A 75 12.54 -2.36 -35.40
N ALA A 76 12.56 -2.18 -36.72
CA ALA A 76 13.57 -2.76 -37.57
C ALA A 76 14.91 -2.23 -37.02
N HIS A 77 15.66 -3.08 -36.32
CA HIS A 77 17.01 -2.74 -35.94
C HIS A 77 17.78 -2.37 -37.22
N PRO A 78 18.44 -1.20 -37.25
CA PRO A 78 19.21 -0.80 -38.40
C PRO A 78 20.34 -1.81 -38.59
N TYR A 79 20.55 -2.17 -39.85
CA TYR A 79 21.67 -2.95 -40.37
C TYR A 79 22.96 -2.59 -39.60
N SER A 80 23.60 -3.58 -39.00
CA SER A 80 24.85 -3.44 -38.24
C SER A 80 25.88 -2.63 -39.03
N THR A 81 26.62 -1.77 -38.34
CA THR A 81 27.74 -1.09 -38.99
C THR A 81 28.87 -2.10 -39.24
N ILE A 82 29.59 -1.97 -40.36
CA ILE A 82 30.72 -2.86 -40.71
C ILE A 82 31.71 -2.98 -39.53
N LYS A 83 31.89 -1.90 -38.76
CA LYS A 83 32.73 -1.86 -37.56
C LYS A 83 32.20 -2.72 -36.41
N GLU A 84 30.89 -2.72 -36.15
CA GLU A 84 30.28 -3.56 -35.11
C GLU A 84 30.37 -5.06 -35.47
N ASP A 85 30.28 -5.39 -36.75
CA ASP A 85 30.43 -6.78 -37.22
C ASP A 85 31.90 -7.24 -37.12
N GLU A 86 32.85 -6.38 -37.48
CA GLU A 86 34.30 -6.61 -37.26
C GLU A 86 34.62 -6.81 -35.77
N GLU A 87 34.04 -5.99 -34.88
CA GLU A 87 34.22 -6.10 -33.43
C GLU A 87 33.61 -7.39 -32.85
N ARG A 88 32.41 -7.80 -33.30
CA ARG A 88 31.80 -9.09 -32.91
C ARG A 88 32.63 -10.28 -33.36
N GLU A 89 33.17 -10.21 -34.58
CA GLU A 89 34.02 -11.27 -35.12
C GLU A 89 35.36 -11.36 -34.38
N GLN A 90 35.95 -10.22 -34.02
CA GLN A 90 37.14 -10.15 -33.16
C GLN A 90 36.86 -10.73 -31.77
N LEU A 91 35.75 -10.34 -31.15
CA LEU A 91 35.33 -10.87 -29.84
C LEU A 91 35.10 -12.39 -29.89
N ALA A 92 34.44 -12.90 -30.94
CA ALA A 92 34.22 -14.33 -31.14
C ALA A 92 35.54 -15.10 -31.35
N LYS A 93 36.51 -14.52 -32.07
CA LYS A 93 37.87 -15.07 -32.24
C LYS A 93 38.67 -15.03 -30.95
N GLU A 94 38.47 -14.04 -30.10
CA GLU A 94 39.10 -13.98 -28.77
C GLU A 94 38.51 -15.01 -27.82
N ILE A 95 37.19 -15.15 -27.80
CA ILE A 95 36.47 -16.17 -27.05
C ILE A 95 36.88 -17.58 -27.48
N SER A 96 37.23 -17.79 -28.76
CA SER A 96 37.58 -19.10 -29.29
C SER A 96 39.04 -19.52 -29.14
N LYS A 97 39.94 -18.62 -28.72
CA LYS A 97 41.38 -18.92 -28.53
C LYS A 97 41.62 -19.92 -27.40
N ASP A 98 40.85 -19.82 -26.32
CA ASP A 98 40.98 -20.70 -25.17
C ASP A 98 40.07 -21.92 -25.35
N TRP A 99 40.65 -23.04 -25.77
CA TRP A 99 39.94 -24.31 -26.01
C TRP A 99 39.09 -24.79 -24.82
N SER A 100 39.54 -24.54 -23.59
CA SER A 100 38.77 -24.84 -22.37
C SER A 100 37.49 -24.01 -22.27
N SER A 101 37.56 -22.71 -22.57
CA SER A 101 36.44 -21.79 -22.46
C SER A 101 35.36 -22.04 -23.52
N VAL A 102 35.78 -22.45 -24.73
CA VAL A 102 34.86 -22.84 -25.80
C VAL A 102 34.12 -24.11 -25.41
N PHE A 103 34.85 -25.11 -24.90
CA PHE A 103 34.27 -26.38 -24.47
C PHE A 103 33.26 -26.19 -23.33
N GLU A 104 33.58 -25.36 -22.32
CA GLU A 104 32.65 -25.03 -21.23
C GLU A 104 31.38 -24.31 -21.72
N ARG A 105 31.52 -23.34 -22.63
CA ARG A 105 30.36 -22.62 -23.20
C ARG A 105 29.49 -23.53 -24.06
N SER A 106 30.11 -24.40 -24.87
CA SER A 106 29.39 -25.39 -25.66
C SER A 106 28.66 -26.40 -24.77
N ILE A 107 29.25 -26.88 -23.68
CA ILE A 107 28.58 -27.75 -22.70
C ILE A 107 27.39 -27.02 -22.05
N ASN A 108 27.59 -25.79 -21.58
CA ASN A 108 26.51 -25.02 -20.95
C ASN A 108 25.34 -24.77 -21.91
N THR A 109 25.62 -24.59 -23.20
CA THR A 109 24.61 -24.36 -24.24
C THR A 109 23.91 -25.67 -24.65
N LEU A 110 24.66 -26.76 -24.85
CA LEU A 110 24.11 -28.07 -25.26
C LEU A 110 23.35 -28.76 -24.14
N PHE A 111 23.84 -28.69 -22.90
CA PHE A 111 23.21 -29.27 -21.71
C PHE A 111 22.25 -28.31 -21.01
N LEU A 112 22.02 -27.10 -21.56
CA LEU A 112 21.07 -26.11 -21.07
C LEU A 112 21.17 -25.89 -19.55
N THR A 113 22.40 -25.79 -19.03
CA THR A 113 22.66 -25.76 -17.58
C THR A 113 21.96 -24.58 -16.90
N GLU A 114 21.81 -23.45 -17.59
CA GLU A 114 21.04 -22.29 -17.13
C GLU A 114 19.54 -22.58 -17.03
N MET A 115 18.96 -23.38 -17.93
CA MET A 115 17.57 -23.82 -17.82
C MET A 115 17.37 -24.75 -16.63
N VAL A 116 18.32 -25.66 -16.39
CA VAL A 116 18.29 -26.57 -15.23
C VAL A 116 18.38 -25.79 -13.92
N ARG A 117 19.23 -24.75 -13.85
CA ARG A 117 19.28 -23.84 -12.68
C ARG A 117 17.94 -23.12 -12.47
N GLY A 118 17.29 -22.65 -13.54
CA GLY A 118 15.95 -22.08 -13.48
C GLY A 118 14.91 -23.08 -12.97
N LEU A 119 14.92 -24.30 -13.48
CA LEU A 119 14.04 -25.40 -13.06
C LEU A 119 14.28 -25.81 -11.60
N MET A 120 15.52 -25.82 -11.13
CA MET A 120 15.82 -26.10 -9.73
C MET A 120 15.31 -25.00 -8.80
N LEU A 121 15.37 -23.73 -9.23
CA LEU A 121 14.80 -22.63 -8.47
C LEU A 121 13.27 -22.70 -8.40
N THR A 122 12.60 -23.01 -9.51
CA THR A 122 11.14 -23.20 -9.51
C THR A 122 10.74 -24.41 -8.68
N LEU A 123 11.50 -25.51 -8.74
CA LEU A 123 11.28 -26.70 -7.91
C LEU A 123 11.44 -26.39 -6.41
N LYS A 124 12.39 -25.52 -6.04
CA LYS A 124 12.54 -25.05 -4.65
C LYS A 124 11.26 -24.34 -4.17
N TYR A 125 10.78 -23.35 -4.91
CA TYR A 125 9.54 -22.63 -4.55
C TYR A 125 8.27 -23.50 -4.67
N PHE A 126 8.32 -24.57 -5.46
CA PHE A 126 7.25 -25.55 -5.52
C PHE A 126 7.06 -26.25 -4.17
N PHE A 127 8.15 -26.64 -3.50
CA PHE A 127 8.13 -27.28 -2.18
C PHE A 127 8.07 -26.31 -0.99
N ASP A 128 8.35 -25.02 -1.19
CA ASP A 128 8.13 -24.01 -0.16
C ASP A 128 6.64 -23.82 0.17
N LYS A 129 6.37 -23.49 1.44
CA LYS A 129 5.01 -23.18 1.92
C LYS A 129 4.46 -21.96 1.17
N LYS A 130 3.21 -22.05 0.73
CA LYS A 130 2.55 -20.98 -0.02
C LYS A 130 2.12 -19.85 0.94
N VAL A 131 2.32 -18.60 0.51
CA VAL A 131 1.97 -17.38 1.28
C VAL A 131 0.51 -16.94 1.02
N THR A 132 -0.34 -17.88 0.62
CA THR A 132 -1.75 -17.62 0.29
C THR A 132 -2.59 -17.60 1.55
N ILE A 133 -3.40 -16.54 1.73
CA ILE A 133 -4.45 -16.50 2.75
C ILE A 133 -5.75 -17.07 2.20
N ASN A 134 -6.57 -17.69 3.05
CA ASN A 134 -7.86 -18.27 2.64
C ASN A 134 -9.00 -17.25 2.79
N TYR A 135 -9.12 -16.33 1.83
CA TYR A 135 -10.27 -15.42 1.75
C TYR A 135 -11.52 -16.23 1.36
N PRO A 136 -12.67 -16.11 2.05
CA PRO A 136 -13.11 -15.02 2.94
C PRO A 136 -12.91 -15.27 4.46
N PHE A 137 -12.37 -16.42 4.86
CA PHE A 137 -12.26 -16.80 6.28
C PHE A 137 -11.12 -16.10 7.01
N GLU A 138 -10.02 -15.85 6.30
CA GLU A 138 -8.85 -15.11 6.80
C GLU A 138 -8.65 -13.88 5.92
N LYS A 139 -8.58 -12.69 6.54
CA LYS A 139 -8.35 -11.42 5.86
C LYS A 139 -6.92 -10.93 6.10
N GLY A 140 -6.42 -10.10 5.18
CA GLY A 140 -5.12 -9.45 5.35
C GLY A 140 -5.09 -8.53 6.57
N PRO A 141 -3.92 -8.34 7.23
CA PRO A 141 -3.81 -7.41 8.34
C PRO A 141 -4.01 -5.97 7.85
N LEU A 142 -4.89 -5.22 8.51
CA LEU A 142 -5.12 -3.80 8.24
C LEU A 142 -4.51 -2.93 9.32
N SER A 143 -4.08 -1.73 8.94
CA SER A 143 -3.67 -0.69 9.89
C SER A 143 -4.88 0.13 10.37
N PRO A 144 -4.84 0.74 11.57
CA PRO A 144 -5.90 1.65 12.02
C PRO A 144 -6.12 2.89 11.13
N ARG A 145 -5.13 3.23 10.29
CA ARG A 145 -5.20 4.33 9.30
C ARG A 145 -5.71 3.91 7.94
N PHE A 146 -6.28 2.71 7.86
CA PHE A 146 -6.84 2.24 6.61
C PHE A 146 -8.00 3.14 6.18
N ARG A 147 -8.08 3.40 4.88
CA ARG A 147 -9.06 4.31 4.26
C ARG A 147 -10.05 3.47 3.46
N GLY A 148 -11.27 3.34 3.96
CA GLY A 148 -12.33 2.54 3.36
C GLY A 148 -13.63 3.32 3.15
N GLU A 149 -14.76 2.67 3.41
CA GLU A 149 -16.10 3.22 3.26
C GLU A 149 -16.29 4.46 4.14
N HIS A 150 -16.88 5.51 3.59
CA HIS A 150 -17.13 6.74 4.35
C HIS A 150 -18.28 6.55 5.34
N ALA A 151 -18.14 7.14 6.51
CA ALA A 151 -19.14 7.13 7.57
C ALA A 151 -19.30 8.53 8.18
N LEU A 152 -20.55 8.92 8.44
CA LEU A 152 -20.88 10.10 9.23
C LEU A 152 -21.13 9.70 10.68
N ARG A 153 -20.38 10.28 11.59
CA ARG A 153 -20.43 9.94 13.01
C ARG A 153 -21.40 10.82 13.79
N ARG A 154 -21.88 10.27 14.90
CA ARG A 154 -22.67 10.98 15.91
C ARG A 154 -21.86 11.27 17.16
N TYR A 155 -22.30 12.27 17.92
CA TYR A 155 -21.86 12.47 19.29
C TYR A 155 -22.40 11.33 20.17
N PRO A 156 -21.81 11.09 21.36
CA PRO A 156 -22.33 10.10 22.31
C PRO A 156 -23.77 10.36 22.76
N THR A 157 -24.28 11.58 22.57
CA THR A 157 -25.68 11.97 22.83
C THR A 157 -26.65 11.54 21.73
N GLY A 158 -26.16 11.01 20.60
CA GLY A 158 -26.96 10.63 19.43
C GLY A 158 -27.11 11.74 18.37
N GLU A 159 -26.67 12.96 18.69
CA GLU A 159 -26.72 14.08 17.76
C GLU A 159 -25.66 13.95 16.66
N GLU A 160 -25.96 14.33 15.42
CA GLU A 160 -24.97 14.28 14.34
C GLU A 160 -23.80 15.24 14.59
N ARG A 161 -22.57 14.83 14.23
CA ARG A 161 -21.39 15.69 14.40
C ARG A 161 -21.28 16.78 13.35
N CYS A 162 -21.86 16.57 12.16
CA CYS A 162 -21.71 17.49 11.04
C CYS A 162 -22.37 18.84 11.33
N ILE A 163 -21.59 19.93 11.22
CA ILE A 163 -22.05 21.32 11.41
C ILE A 163 -22.23 22.08 10.08
N ALA A 164 -22.27 21.36 8.95
CA ALA A 164 -22.43 21.93 7.62
C ALA A 164 -21.46 23.09 7.27
N CYS A 165 -20.18 22.94 7.66
CA CYS A 165 -19.11 23.92 7.43
C CYS A 165 -18.57 23.94 5.99
N LYS A 166 -18.90 22.91 5.19
CA LYS A 166 -18.46 22.73 3.79
C LYS A 166 -16.94 22.62 3.57
N LEU A 167 -16.13 22.52 4.63
CA LEU A 167 -14.68 22.35 4.49
C LEU A 167 -14.28 21.05 3.80
N CYS A 168 -15.10 20.00 3.92
CA CYS A 168 -14.86 18.71 3.25
C CYS A 168 -15.00 18.79 1.71
N GLU A 169 -15.49 19.91 1.16
CA GLU A 169 -15.47 20.18 -0.29
C GLU A 169 -14.06 20.41 -0.84
N ILE A 170 -13.01 20.37 0.01
CA ILE A 170 -11.60 20.24 -0.40
C ILE A 170 -11.31 18.98 -1.25
N CYS A 171 -12.28 18.07 -1.35
CA CYS A 171 -12.23 16.87 -2.17
C CYS A 171 -11.64 17.15 -3.57
N PRO A 172 -10.50 16.52 -3.92
CA PRO A 172 -9.83 16.79 -5.19
C PRO A 172 -10.66 16.33 -6.40
N ALA A 173 -11.55 15.35 -6.20
CA ALA A 173 -12.45 14.83 -7.23
C ALA A 173 -13.85 15.47 -7.19
N GLN A 174 -14.11 16.41 -6.27
CA GLN A 174 -15.42 17.05 -6.09
C GLN A 174 -16.59 16.04 -6.01
N ALA A 175 -16.37 14.96 -5.23
CA ALA A 175 -17.33 13.87 -5.07
C ALA A 175 -18.47 14.20 -4.08
N ILE A 176 -18.28 15.20 -3.22
CA ILE A 176 -19.18 15.54 -2.11
C ILE A 176 -20.05 16.73 -2.51
N THR A 177 -21.37 16.63 -2.29
CA THR A 177 -22.31 17.75 -2.44
C THR A 177 -23.03 18.01 -1.13
N ILE A 178 -22.97 19.26 -0.62
CA ILE A 178 -23.49 19.62 0.70
C ILE A 178 -24.45 20.81 0.59
N GLU A 179 -25.67 20.63 1.13
CA GLU A 179 -26.65 21.70 1.33
C GLU A 179 -26.94 21.84 2.82
N ALA A 180 -27.08 23.09 3.27
CA ALA A 180 -27.12 23.43 4.68
C ALA A 180 -28.34 24.31 4.96
N GLU A 181 -29.12 23.93 5.96
CA GLU A 181 -30.29 24.68 6.42
C GLU A 181 -30.26 24.79 7.94
N GLU A 182 -31.02 25.76 8.46
CA GLU A 182 -31.21 25.94 9.89
C GLU A 182 -32.36 25.05 10.35
N ARG A 183 -32.11 24.22 11.35
CA ARG A 183 -33.12 23.38 11.98
C ARG A 183 -34.01 24.22 12.90
N GLU A 184 -35.19 23.71 13.26
CA GLU A 184 -36.11 24.32 14.25
C GLU A 184 -35.42 24.69 15.58
N ASP A 185 -34.35 23.97 15.96
CA ASP A 185 -33.55 24.20 17.16
C ASP A 185 -32.54 25.37 17.04
N GLY A 186 -32.49 26.07 15.90
CA GLY A 186 -31.52 27.12 15.58
C GLY A 186 -30.10 26.59 15.29
N SER A 187 -29.92 25.27 15.25
CA SER A 187 -28.64 24.65 14.87
C SER A 187 -28.53 24.49 13.36
N ARG A 188 -27.36 24.82 12.81
CA ARG A 188 -27.07 24.66 11.37
C ARG A 188 -26.68 23.22 11.06
N ARG A 189 -27.45 22.55 10.22
CA ARG A 189 -27.27 21.12 9.86
C ARG A 189 -27.34 20.90 8.36
N THR A 190 -26.91 19.73 7.91
CA THR A 190 -26.98 19.38 6.49
C THR A 190 -28.35 18.81 6.16
N THR A 191 -29.03 19.31 5.14
CA THR A 191 -30.22 18.65 4.58
C THR A 191 -29.82 17.59 3.59
N ARG A 192 -28.85 17.94 2.73
CA ARG A 192 -28.26 17.05 1.75
C ARG A 192 -26.77 16.90 2.00
N TYR A 193 -26.31 15.66 2.03
CA TYR A 193 -24.90 15.32 2.17
C TYR A 193 -24.67 14.05 1.37
N ASP A 194 -24.31 14.23 0.11
CA ASP A 194 -24.23 13.14 -0.84
C ASP A 194 -22.77 12.94 -1.23
N ILE A 195 -22.35 11.67 -1.25
CA ILE A 195 -21.02 11.29 -1.72
C ILE A 195 -21.18 10.30 -2.86
N ASP A 196 -20.63 10.67 -4.01
CA ASP A 196 -20.47 9.74 -5.11
C ASP A 196 -19.19 8.91 -4.91
N MET A 197 -19.36 7.63 -4.54
CA MET A 197 -18.25 6.72 -4.29
C MET A 197 -17.50 6.32 -5.58
N THR A 198 -18.08 6.56 -6.75
CA THR A 198 -17.43 6.30 -8.04
C THR A 198 -16.48 7.43 -8.44
N LYS A 199 -16.80 8.67 -8.04
CA LYS A 199 -15.90 9.83 -8.17
C LYS A 199 -14.87 9.87 -7.05
N CYS A 200 -15.19 9.37 -5.86
CA CYS A 200 -14.29 9.41 -4.73
C CYS A 200 -13.02 8.57 -4.96
N ILE A 201 -11.86 9.15 -4.66
CA ILE A 201 -10.55 8.49 -4.78
C ILE A 201 -9.99 7.97 -3.44
N TYR A 202 -10.78 8.02 -2.35
CA TYR A 202 -10.41 7.52 -1.02
C TYR A 202 -9.09 8.08 -0.48
N CYS A 203 -8.89 9.39 -0.65
CA CYS A 203 -7.65 10.07 -0.26
C CYS A 203 -7.57 10.47 1.23
N GLY A 204 -8.70 10.51 1.95
CA GLY A 204 -8.73 10.92 3.36
C GLY A 204 -8.71 12.40 3.67
N PHE A 205 -8.67 13.28 2.68
CA PHE A 205 -8.68 14.73 2.93
C PHE A 205 -9.97 15.21 3.59
N CYS A 206 -11.10 14.53 3.38
CA CYS A 206 -12.36 14.85 4.03
C CYS A 206 -12.29 14.62 5.56
N GLN A 207 -11.64 13.53 5.99
CA GLN A 207 -11.41 13.23 7.40
C GLN A 207 -10.49 14.27 8.02
N GLU A 208 -9.35 14.56 7.38
CA GLU A 208 -8.35 15.51 7.89
C GLU A 208 -8.89 16.95 7.95
N ALA A 209 -9.68 17.37 6.96
CA ALA A 209 -10.25 18.71 6.89
C ALA A 209 -11.44 18.92 7.84
N CYS A 210 -12.04 17.85 8.37
CA CYS A 210 -13.21 17.99 9.24
C CYS A 210 -12.81 18.52 10.62
N PRO A 211 -13.33 19.67 11.07
CA PRO A 211 -12.93 20.27 12.36
C PRO A 211 -13.49 19.53 13.58
N VAL A 212 -14.50 18.66 13.38
CA VAL A 212 -15.27 18.00 14.45
C VAL A 212 -15.33 16.48 14.28
N ASP A 213 -14.52 15.93 13.37
CA ASP A 213 -14.51 14.50 13.02
C ASP A 213 -15.89 13.94 12.66
N ALA A 214 -16.67 14.71 11.91
CA ALA A 214 -17.99 14.29 11.46
C ALA A 214 -17.93 13.23 10.37
N ILE A 215 -17.09 13.43 9.35
CA ILE A 215 -16.84 12.43 8.31
C ILE A 215 -15.52 11.74 8.58
N VAL A 216 -15.53 10.43 8.48
CA VAL A 216 -14.34 9.58 8.63
C VAL A 216 -14.37 8.47 7.57
N GLU A 217 -13.20 7.97 7.23
CA GLU A 217 -13.08 6.75 6.42
C GLU A 217 -13.02 5.55 7.38
N GLY A 218 -14.01 4.66 7.27
CA GLY A 218 -14.12 3.46 8.08
C GLY A 218 -13.20 2.32 7.62
N PRO A 219 -13.12 1.24 8.41
CA PRO A 219 -12.33 0.07 8.08
C PRO A 219 -12.97 -0.82 7.00
N ASN A 220 -14.25 -0.61 6.68
CA ASN A 220 -14.95 -1.44 5.70
C ASN A 220 -14.43 -1.18 4.28
N PHE A 221 -14.04 -2.23 3.58
CA PHE A 221 -13.65 -2.17 2.16
C PHE A 221 -14.47 -3.13 1.29
N GLU A 222 -15.38 -3.91 1.90
CA GLU A 222 -16.16 -4.95 1.24
C GLU A 222 -17.59 -4.46 1.00
N PHE A 223 -17.73 -3.40 0.19
CA PHE A 223 -19.02 -2.80 -0.16
C PHE A 223 -19.25 -2.78 -1.68
N ALA A 224 -18.74 -3.79 -2.38
CA ALA A 224 -19.02 -3.97 -3.81
C ALA A 224 -20.53 -4.18 -4.01
N THR A 225 -21.12 -3.38 -4.89
CA THR A 225 -22.53 -3.42 -5.25
C THR A 225 -22.71 -3.83 -6.71
N GLU A 226 -23.89 -4.32 -7.04
CA GLU A 226 -24.20 -4.76 -8.41
C GLU A 226 -24.62 -3.59 -9.31
N THR A 227 -25.21 -2.55 -8.72
CA THR A 227 -25.68 -1.35 -9.44
C THR A 227 -24.81 -0.13 -9.13
N HIS A 228 -24.81 0.84 -10.06
CA HIS A 228 -24.06 2.09 -9.92
C HIS A 228 -24.77 3.05 -8.96
N GLU A 229 -26.10 3.07 -8.97
CA GLU A 229 -26.93 3.93 -8.14
C GLU A 229 -26.71 3.63 -6.65
N GLU A 230 -26.45 2.38 -6.28
CA GLU A 230 -26.13 2.01 -4.90
C GLU A 230 -24.80 2.62 -4.40
N LEU A 231 -23.88 3.02 -5.30
CA LEU A 231 -22.62 3.69 -4.97
C LEU A 231 -22.76 5.22 -4.83
N LEU A 232 -23.93 5.76 -5.13
CA LEU A 232 -24.29 7.13 -4.79
C LEU A 232 -24.86 7.12 -3.37
N TYR A 233 -24.09 7.60 -2.40
CA TYR A 233 -24.46 7.53 -1.01
C TYR A 233 -25.16 8.81 -0.58
N ASP A 234 -26.38 8.65 -0.08
CA ASP A 234 -27.12 9.71 0.58
C ASP A 234 -26.67 9.89 2.04
N LYS A 235 -27.08 11.02 2.64
CA LYS A 235 -26.80 11.34 4.04
C LYS A 235 -27.21 10.23 5.00
N GLU A 236 -28.39 9.64 4.78
CA GLU A 236 -28.96 8.61 5.65
C GLU A 236 -28.10 7.34 5.66
N LYS A 237 -27.68 6.89 4.48
CA LYS A 237 -26.78 5.73 4.32
C LYS A 237 -25.44 5.96 5.01
N LEU A 238 -24.89 7.17 4.90
CA LEU A 238 -23.63 7.53 5.57
C LEU A 238 -23.75 7.54 7.11
N LEU A 239 -24.89 7.97 7.64
CA LEU A 239 -25.17 7.92 9.07
C LEU A 239 -25.38 6.48 9.55
N GLU A 240 -26.09 5.65 8.80
CA GLU A 240 -26.28 4.22 9.10
C GLU A 240 -24.93 3.49 9.12
N ASN A 241 -24.05 3.79 8.16
CA ASN A 241 -22.68 3.29 8.14
C ASN A 241 -21.89 3.72 9.37
N GLY A 242 -22.02 4.98 9.78
CA GLY A 242 -21.40 5.48 11.01
C GLY A 242 -21.89 4.73 12.23
N ASP A 243 -23.21 4.58 12.39
CA ASP A 243 -23.83 3.90 13.53
C ASP A 243 -23.43 2.42 13.60
N ARG A 244 -23.30 1.74 12.44
CA ARG A 244 -22.83 0.35 12.35
C ARG A 244 -21.37 0.17 12.73
N TRP A 245 -20.50 1.10 12.33
CA TRP A 245 -19.04 0.99 12.47
C TRP A 245 -18.44 1.85 13.59
N GLU A 246 -19.25 2.59 14.36
CA GLU A 246 -18.78 3.58 15.36
C GLU A 246 -17.83 2.97 16.38
N THR A 247 -18.04 1.72 16.80
CA THR A 247 -17.17 1.06 17.80
C THR A 247 -15.73 0.91 17.29
N GLU A 248 -15.57 0.47 16.05
CA GLU A 248 -14.25 0.24 15.44
C GLU A 248 -13.62 1.55 14.99
N ILE A 249 -14.42 2.45 14.42
CA ILE A 249 -14.01 3.82 14.09
C ILE A 249 -13.49 4.54 15.34
N ALA A 250 -14.21 4.48 16.46
CA ALA A 250 -13.79 5.13 17.69
C ALA A 250 -12.52 4.53 18.30
N GLU A 251 -12.26 3.22 18.13
CA GLU A 251 -10.97 2.61 18.50
C GLU A 251 -9.84 3.11 17.59
N ASN A 252 -10.06 3.11 16.27
CA ASN A 252 -9.06 3.57 15.30
C ASN A 252 -8.67 5.03 15.54
N LEU A 253 -9.64 5.93 15.72
CA LEU A 253 -9.35 7.34 16.05
C LEU A 253 -8.65 7.50 17.40
N ARG A 254 -9.00 6.70 18.43
CA ARG A 254 -8.28 6.73 19.71
C ARG A 254 -6.82 6.29 19.57
N SER A 255 -6.55 5.32 18.70
CA SER A 255 -5.17 4.90 18.40
C SER A 255 -4.39 5.93 17.58
N GLU A 256 -5.09 6.71 16.74
CA GLU A 256 -4.47 7.68 15.83
C GLU A 256 -4.27 9.07 16.44
N SER A 257 -5.06 9.46 17.45
CA SER A 257 -5.16 10.85 17.94
C SER A 257 -3.85 11.54 18.34
N LEU A 258 -2.77 10.79 18.55
CA LEU A 258 -1.44 11.34 18.86
C LEU A 258 -0.65 11.82 17.63
N TYR A 259 -1.04 11.40 16.43
CA TYR A 259 -0.32 11.64 15.19
C TYR A 259 -1.05 12.59 14.24
N ARG A 260 -2.18 13.13 14.68
CA ARG A 260 -3.05 14.04 13.95
C ARG A 260 -3.01 15.42 14.61
#